data_AF-C6J2K1-F1
#
_entry.id   AF-C6J2K1-F1
#
_cell.length_a   1.000
_cell.length_b   1.000
_cell.length_c   1.000
_cell.angle_alpha   90.00
_cell.angle_beta   90.00
_cell.angle_gamma   90.00
#
_symmetry.space_group_name_H-M   'P 1'
#
loop_
_entity.id
_entity.type
_entity.pdbx_description
1 polymer ?
#
loop_
_entity_poly.entity_id
_entity_poly.type
_entity_poly.pdbx_seq_one_letter_code
_entity_poly.pdbx_strand_id
1 'polypeptide(L)'
;MKVAVDGQQVDWIENNLDEIEQWWKSSTSRIYQDQRLIHFVEVNGKAIYEAYELYIVQNIQEVKEVNIHTLSAMESIQDTEQALDEYLERFVPGALDVADQLYGGLTLENQPLFGQLLEGFQWIVKSMQFDRELYAMAEYHASPDFLTSTLSTLEKLLQEIMEAVENNDFTGVSDLLQYEVVPALQQFQNRNKMSGLS
;
A
#
# COMPACT_ATOMS: atom_id res chain seq x y z
N MET A 1 -17.60 -4.92 -27.18
CA MET A 1 -17.31 -4.81 -25.75
C MET A 1 -17.58 -3.39 -25.32
N LYS A 2 -18.28 -3.17 -24.21
CA LYS A 2 -18.45 -1.85 -23.59
C LYS A 2 -17.20 -1.55 -22.77
N VAL A 3 -16.62 -0.38 -22.96
CA VAL A 3 -15.43 0.04 -22.21
C VAL A 3 -15.63 1.43 -21.63
N ALA A 4 -15.14 1.69 -20.42
CA ALA A 4 -15.32 2.98 -19.75
C ALA A 4 -14.20 3.30 -18.76
N VAL A 5 -14.09 4.59 -18.40
CA VAL A 5 -13.32 5.10 -17.26
C VAL A 5 -14.29 5.84 -16.33
N ASP A 6 -14.30 5.48 -15.06
CA ASP A 6 -15.19 6.00 -14.00
C ASP A 6 -16.68 6.03 -14.39
N GLY A 7 -17.10 5.15 -15.29
CA GLY A 7 -18.46 5.14 -15.86
C GLY A 7 -18.82 6.36 -16.71
N GLN A 8 -17.91 7.32 -16.93
CA GLN A 8 -18.14 8.59 -17.59
C GLN A 8 -17.41 8.73 -18.94
N GLN A 9 -16.97 7.64 -19.57
CA GLN A 9 -16.29 7.66 -20.88
C GLN A 9 -16.62 6.37 -21.65
N VAL A 10 -17.91 6.14 -21.89
CA VAL A 10 -18.40 4.86 -22.42
C VAL A 10 -18.19 4.78 -23.93
N ASP A 11 -17.34 3.85 -24.37
CA ASP A 11 -17.14 3.47 -25.76
C ASP A 11 -17.59 2.03 -26.03
N TRP A 12 -17.81 1.72 -27.30
CA TRP A 12 -18.11 0.37 -27.79
C TRP A 12 -17.06 -0.04 -28.81
N ILE A 13 -16.20 -0.99 -28.43
CA ILE A 13 -15.13 -1.51 -29.27
C ILE A 13 -15.44 -2.94 -29.73
N GLU A 14 -14.77 -3.44 -30.77
CA GLU A 14 -14.87 -4.86 -31.10
C GLU A 14 -14.26 -5.73 -30.00
N ASN A 15 -14.77 -6.94 -29.85
CA ASN A 15 -14.28 -7.85 -28.82
C ASN A 15 -13.05 -8.64 -29.32
N ASN A 16 -11.94 -7.93 -29.53
CA ASN A 16 -10.67 -8.51 -29.94
C ASN A 16 -9.50 -7.85 -29.20
N LEU A 17 -8.33 -8.48 -29.27
CA LEU A 17 -7.14 -8.05 -28.51
C LEU A 17 -6.60 -6.69 -28.97
N ASP A 18 -6.62 -6.42 -30.27
CA ASP A 18 -6.02 -5.20 -30.84
C ASP A 18 -6.81 -3.96 -30.41
N GLU A 19 -8.14 -4.04 -30.46
CA GLU A 19 -9.04 -2.95 -30.07
C GLU A 19 -8.97 -2.66 -28.56
N ILE A 20 -8.94 -3.70 -27.71
CA ILE A 20 -8.82 -3.48 -26.27
C ILE A 20 -7.45 -2.91 -25.90
N GLU A 21 -6.37 -3.34 -26.54
CA GLU A 21 -5.03 -2.83 -26.28
C GLU A 21 -4.90 -1.35 -26.69
N GLN A 22 -5.47 -0.97 -27.83
CA GLN A 22 -5.50 0.42 -28.28
C GLN A 22 -6.30 1.31 -27.33
N TRP A 23 -7.51 0.88 -26.95
CA TRP A 23 -8.33 1.60 -26.00
C TRP A 23 -7.60 1.74 -24.66
N TRP A 24 -7.05 0.64 -24.14
CA TRP A 24 -6.31 0.59 -22.89
C TRP A 24 -5.16 1.60 -22.86
N LYS A 25 -4.31 1.60 -23.88
CA LYS A 25 -3.19 2.54 -24.01
C LYS A 25 -3.67 3.99 -24.02
N SER A 26 -4.72 4.30 -24.78
CA SER A 26 -5.25 5.66 -24.88
C SER A 26 -5.87 6.14 -23.56
N SER A 27 -6.66 5.29 -22.90
CA SER A 27 -7.34 5.60 -21.63
C SER A 27 -6.33 5.78 -20.51
N THR A 28 -5.37 4.86 -20.36
CA THR A 28 -4.34 4.95 -19.31
C THR A 28 -3.42 6.15 -19.51
N SER A 29 -3.06 6.50 -20.76
CA SER A 29 -2.29 7.72 -21.04
C SER A 29 -3.02 8.98 -20.54
N ARG A 30 -4.34 9.05 -20.75
CA ARG A 30 -5.16 10.18 -20.29
C ARG A 30 -5.28 10.21 -18.77
N ILE A 31 -5.54 9.06 -18.14
CA ILE A 31 -5.62 8.91 -16.68
C ILE A 31 -4.37 9.49 -16.00
N TYR A 32 -3.18 9.14 -16.50
CA TYR A 32 -1.93 9.64 -15.94
C TYR A 32 -1.67 11.12 -16.25
N GLN A 33 -2.11 11.64 -17.41
CA GLN A 33 -2.06 13.08 -17.71
C GLN A 33 -2.93 13.89 -16.75
N ASP A 34 -4.06 13.33 -16.34
CA ASP A 34 -4.99 13.95 -15.39
C ASP A 34 -4.56 13.72 -13.92
N GLN A 35 -3.34 13.22 -13.68
CA GLN A 35 -2.79 12.89 -12.34
C GLN A 35 -3.66 11.94 -11.53
N ARG A 36 -4.31 10.99 -12.21
CA ARG A 36 -5.13 9.93 -11.60
C ARG A 36 -4.40 8.60 -11.69
N LEU A 37 -4.80 7.68 -10.83
CA LEU A 37 -4.27 6.33 -10.73
C LEU A 37 -5.39 5.32 -10.91
N ILE A 38 -5.07 4.18 -11.53
CA ILE A 38 -6.00 3.06 -11.59
C ILE A 38 -6.08 2.46 -10.19
N HIS A 39 -7.28 2.47 -9.61
CA HIS A 39 -7.55 1.79 -8.35
C HIS A 39 -7.85 0.32 -8.64
N PHE A 40 -8.83 0.06 -9.49
CA PHE A 40 -9.18 -1.28 -9.92
C PHE A 40 -9.85 -1.26 -11.27
N VAL A 41 -10.01 -2.44 -11.85
CA VAL A 41 -10.73 -2.63 -13.10
C VAL A 41 -11.91 -3.53 -12.83
N GLU A 42 -13.09 -3.06 -13.17
CA GLU A 42 -14.30 -3.86 -13.14
C GLU A 42 -14.48 -4.56 -14.49
N VAL A 43 -14.55 -5.89 -14.49
CA VAL A 43 -14.81 -6.69 -15.69
C VAL A 43 -16.10 -7.46 -15.49
N ASN A 44 -17.11 -7.20 -16.32
CA ASN A 44 -18.45 -7.78 -16.20
C ASN A 44 -19.07 -7.63 -14.78
N GLY A 45 -18.84 -6.51 -14.10
CA GLY A 45 -19.33 -6.26 -12.73
C GLY A 45 -18.46 -6.88 -11.62
N LYS A 46 -17.31 -7.48 -11.94
CA LYS A 46 -16.36 -8.02 -10.98
C LYS A 46 -15.15 -7.09 -10.85
N ALA A 47 -14.90 -6.54 -9.67
CA ALA A 47 -13.70 -5.76 -9.37
C ALA A 47 -12.44 -6.64 -9.37
N ILE A 48 -11.39 -6.15 -10.03
CA ILE A 48 -10.08 -6.80 -10.18
C ILE A 48 -9.01 -5.77 -9.85
N TYR A 49 -8.25 -6.03 -8.79
CA TYR A 49 -7.26 -5.10 -8.24
C TYR A 49 -5.85 -5.33 -8.80
N GLU A 50 -5.54 -6.54 -9.25
CA GLU A 50 -4.21 -6.92 -9.73
C GLU A 50 -4.31 -7.75 -11.01
N ALA A 51 -3.27 -7.69 -11.84
CA ALA A 51 -3.15 -8.46 -13.08
C ALA A 51 -4.39 -8.37 -14.00
N TYR A 52 -5.10 -7.23 -13.96
CA TYR A 52 -6.33 -7.02 -14.72
C TYR A 52 -6.12 -7.13 -16.24
N GLU A 53 -4.96 -6.72 -16.77
CA GLU A 53 -4.62 -6.88 -18.19
C GLU A 53 -4.57 -8.36 -18.57
N LEU A 54 -3.88 -9.17 -17.76
CA LEU A 54 -3.78 -10.61 -17.97
C LEU A 54 -5.16 -11.27 -17.89
N TYR A 55 -5.99 -10.87 -16.92
CA TYR A 55 -7.35 -11.36 -16.79
C TYR A 55 -8.19 -11.06 -18.03
N ILE A 56 -8.15 -9.82 -18.53
CA ILE A 56 -8.91 -9.42 -19.73
C ILE A 56 -8.44 -10.22 -20.95
N VAL A 57 -7.13 -10.35 -21.16
CA VAL A 57 -6.55 -11.09 -22.30
C VAL A 57 -6.95 -12.56 -22.26
N GLN A 58 -6.87 -13.21 -21.09
CA GLN A 58 -7.21 -14.62 -20.93
C GLN A 58 -8.71 -14.90 -21.14
N ASN A 59 -9.57 -13.91 -20.90
CA ASN A 59 -11.02 -14.07 -20.93
C ASN A 59 -11.69 -13.27 -22.05
N ILE A 60 -10.94 -12.77 -23.04
CA ILE A 60 -11.39 -11.74 -24.00
C ILE A 60 -12.75 -12.07 -24.63
N GLN A 61 -12.96 -13.32 -25.05
CA GLN A 61 -14.21 -13.76 -25.69
C GLN A 61 -15.45 -13.66 -24.79
N GLU A 62 -15.27 -13.67 -23.46
CA GLU A 62 -16.33 -13.60 -22.45
C GLU A 62 -16.50 -12.19 -21.87
N VAL A 63 -15.52 -11.30 -22.08
CA VAL A 63 -15.56 -9.93 -21.60
C VAL A 63 -16.60 -9.13 -22.40
N LYS A 64 -17.64 -8.65 -21.71
CA LYS A 64 -18.70 -7.82 -22.27
C LYS A 64 -18.51 -6.37 -21.89
N GLU A 65 -18.03 -6.12 -20.67
CA GLU A 65 -17.82 -4.80 -20.09
C GLU A 65 -16.47 -4.73 -19.36
N VAL A 66 -15.75 -3.64 -19.57
CA VAL A 66 -14.55 -3.24 -18.80
C VAL A 66 -14.74 -1.80 -18.35
N ASN A 67 -14.62 -1.53 -17.06
CA ASN A 67 -14.63 -0.17 -16.52
C ASN A 67 -13.38 0.03 -15.66
N ILE A 68 -12.55 1.00 -16.01
CA ILE A 68 -11.41 1.39 -15.19
C ILE A 68 -11.93 2.35 -14.12
N HIS A 69 -11.73 2.02 -12.86
CA HIS A 69 -12.02 2.90 -11.74
C HIS A 69 -10.72 3.55 -11.29
N THR A 70 -10.74 4.88 -11.18
CA THR A 70 -9.56 5.67 -10.85
C THR A 70 -9.77 6.50 -9.61
N LEU A 71 -8.67 6.81 -8.94
CA LEU A 71 -8.59 7.77 -7.85
C LEU A 71 -7.62 8.89 -8.22
N SER A 72 -7.85 10.08 -7.68
CA SER A 72 -6.81 11.11 -7.60
C SER A 72 -5.71 10.70 -6.62
N ALA A 73 -4.55 11.35 -6.72
CA ALA A 73 -3.47 11.16 -5.75
C ALA A 73 -3.94 11.43 -4.30
N MET A 74 -4.78 12.45 -4.09
CA MET A 74 -5.30 12.78 -2.76
C MET A 74 -6.25 11.72 -2.21
N GLU A 75 -7.18 11.22 -3.03
CA GLU A 75 -8.05 10.11 -2.63
C GLU A 75 -7.24 8.85 -2.31
N SER A 76 -6.18 8.58 -3.08
CA SER A 76 -5.30 7.43 -2.84
C SER A 76 -4.49 7.55 -1.54
N ILE A 77 -4.02 8.77 -1.21
CA ILE A 77 -3.37 9.06 0.08
C ILE A 77 -4.36 8.82 1.22
N GLN A 78 -5.59 9.33 1.11
CA GLN A 78 -6.61 9.17 2.14
C GLN A 78 -6.95 7.69 2.39
N ASP A 79 -7.15 6.90 1.32
CA ASP A 79 -7.40 5.46 1.42
C ASP A 79 -6.22 4.72 2.08
N THR A 80 -4.98 5.10 1.74
CA THR A 80 -3.77 4.48 2.29
C THR A 80 -3.56 4.85 3.76
N GLU A 81 -3.74 6.12 4.13
CA GLU A 81 -3.67 6.60 5.52
C GLU A 81 -4.73 5.95 6.40
N GLN A 82 -5.97 5.81 5.89
CA GLN A 82 -7.02 5.08 6.60
C GLN A 82 -6.64 3.61 6.81
N ALA A 83 -6.18 2.92 5.77
CA ALA A 83 -5.75 1.53 5.86
C ALA A 83 -4.57 1.34 6.83
N LEU A 84 -3.62 2.28 6.84
CA LEU A 84 -2.51 2.32 7.79
C LEU A 84 -3.03 2.47 9.22
N ASP A 85 -3.92 3.43 9.48
CA ASP A 85 -4.47 3.67 10.80
C ASP A 85 -5.18 2.42 11.36
N GLU A 86 -6.04 1.78 10.55
CA GLU A 86 -6.73 0.53 10.90
C GLU A 86 -5.76 -0.65 11.13
N TYR A 87 -4.68 -0.71 10.34
CA TYR A 87 -3.67 -1.73 10.49
C TYR A 87 -2.86 -1.56 11.78
N LEU A 88 -2.48 -0.31 12.09
CA LEU A 88 -1.68 0.04 13.26
C LEU A 88 -2.39 -0.27 14.58
N GLU A 89 -3.73 -0.25 14.62
CA GLU A 89 -4.50 -0.68 15.80
C GLU A 89 -4.22 -2.12 16.24
N ARG A 90 -3.87 -2.99 15.28
CA ARG A 90 -3.52 -4.40 15.55
C ARG A 90 -2.01 -4.63 15.57
N PHE A 91 -1.28 -3.95 14.69
CA PHE A 91 0.16 -4.10 14.59
C PHE A 91 0.89 -3.67 15.87
N VAL A 92 0.54 -2.50 16.42
CA VAL A 92 1.20 -1.95 17.62
C VAL A 92 1.13 -2.89 18.84
N PRO A 93 -0.04 -3.38 19.27
CA PRO A 93 -0.10 -4.33 20.39
C PRO A 93 0.57 -5.67 20.06
N GLY A 94 0.45 -6.16 18.81
CA GLY A 94 1.15 -7.38 18.38
C GLY A 94 2.67 -7.23 18.41
N ALA A 95 3.19 -6.05 18.09
CA ALA A 95 4.62 -5.76 18.15
C ALA A 95 5.18 -5.74 19.56
N LEU A 96 4.41 -5.24 20.52
CA LEU A 96 4.79 -5.29 21.94
C LEU A 96 4.80 -6.74 22.47
N ASP A 97 3.81 -7.55 22.08
CA ASP A 97 3.74 -8.97 22.48
C ASP A 97 4.91 -9.78 21.91
N VAL A 98 5.22 -9.60 20.62
CA VAL A 98 6.38 -10.26 19.99
C VAL A 98 7.69 -9.77 20.60
N ALA A 99 7.84 -8.47 20.88
CA ALA A 99 9.05 -7.96 21.54
C ALA A 99 9.29 -8.65 22.88
N ASP A 100 8.28 -8.73 23.76
CA ASP A 100 8.42 -9.38 25.07
C ASP A 100 8.86 -10.86 24.95
N GLN A 101 8.33 -11.58 23.96
CA GLN A 101 8.69 -12.97 23.71
C GLN A 101 10.13 -13.15 23.19
N LEU A 102 10.74 -12.13 22.59
CA LEU A 102 12.09 -12.21 22.01
C LEU A 102 13.22 -12.07 23.04
N TYR A 103 12.96 -11.60 24.26
CA TYR A 103 13.95 -11.59 25.34
C TYR A 103 14.44 -13.00 25.72
N GLY A 104 13.64 -14.04 25.46
CA GLY A 104 14.03 -15.44 25.60
C GLY A 104 14.75 -16.02 24.38
N GLY A 105 14.96 -15.22 23.34
CA GLY A 105 15.43 -15.64 22.02
C GLY A 105 14.32 -16.13 21.09
N LEU A 106 14.69 -16.43 19.85
CA LEU A 106 13.79 -17.00 18.85
C LEU A 106 13.57 -18.49 19.12
N THR A 107 12.31 -18.91 19.15
CA THR A 107 11.86 -20.28 19.38
C THR A 107 10.92 -20.72 18.27
N LEU A 108 10.64 -22.02 18.16
CA LEU A 108 9.67 -22.53 17.18
C LEU A 108 8.25 -21.99 17.40
N GLU A 109 7.93 -21.54 18.61
CA GLU A 109 6.61 -21.02 18.98
C GLU A 109 6.45 -19.54 18.56
N ASN A 110 7.46 -18.70 18.82
CA ASN A 110 7.40 -17.26 18.51
C ASN A 110 7.89 -16.92 17.08
N GLN A 111 8.64 -17.81 16.41
CA GLN A 111 9.18 -17.57 15.07
C GLN A 111 8.12 -17.22 14.02
N PRO A 112 6.96 -17.91 13.93
CA PRO A 112 5.93 -17.54 12.97
C PRO A 112 5.33 -16.14 13.23
N LEU A 113 5.15 -15.78 14.51
CA LEU A 113 4.63 -14.47 14.91
C LEU A 113 5.62 -13.37 14.56
N PHE A 114 6.91 -13.61 14.81
CA PHE A 114 7.98 -12.68 14.41
C PHE A 114 8.04 -12.50 12.89
N GLY A 115 7.91 -13.57 12.11
CA GLY A 115 7.85 -13.49 10.65
C GLY A 115 6.68 -12.63 10.15
N GLN A 116 5.48 -12.87 10.68
CA GLN A 116 4.28 -12.07 10.35
C GLN A 116 4.44 -10.60 10.74
N LEU A 117 5.09 -10.33 11.87
CA LEU A 117 5.40 -8.98 12.29
C LEU A 117 6.35 -8.27 11.32
N LEU A 118 7.40 -8.94 10.85
CA LEU A 118 8.31 -8.34 9.87
C LEU A 118 7.61 -8.06 8.54
N GLU A 119 6.76 -8.97 8.07
CA GLU A 119 5.93 -8.73 6.87
C GLU A 119 5.01 -7.53 7.06
N GLY A 120 4.36 -7.43 8.22
CA GLY A 120 3.52 -6.28 8.57
C GLY A 120 4.29 -4.97 8.63
N PHE A 121 5.50 -4.99 9.20
CA PHE A 121 6.35 -3.81 9.27
C PHE A 121 6.79 -3.34 7.89
N GLN A 122 7.18 -4.29 7.02
CA GLN A 122 7.50 -3.99 5.62
C GLN A 122 6.31 -3.42 4.86
N TRP A 123 5.09 -3.93 5.11
CA TRP A 123 3.88 -3.37 4.52
C TRP A 123 3.67 -1.91 4.95
N ILE A 124 3.81 -1.59 6.24
CA ILE A 124 3.71 -0.21 6.74
C ILE A 124 4.71 0.72 6.03
N VAL A 125 5.98 0.33 5.94
CA VAL A 125 7.03 1.11 5.27
C VAL A 125 6.67 1.35 3.79
N LYS A 126 6.21 0.30 3.08
CA LYS A 126 5.82 0.41 1.67
C LYS A 126 4.60 1.31 1.46
N SER A 127 3.60 1.25 2.33
CA SER A 127 2.44 2.13 2.26
C SER A 127 2.83 3.60 2.45
N MET A 128 3.72 3.90 3.41
CA MET A 128 4.23 5.26 3.60
C MET A 128 5.12 5.74 2.45
N GLN A 129 5.88 4.84 1.81
CA GLN A 129 6.63 5.14 0.58
C GLN A 129 5.70 5.52 -0.56
N PHE A 130 4.62 4.76 -0.73
CA PHE A 130 3.59 5.05 -1.73
C PHE A 130 2.97 6.43 -1.51
N ASP A 131 2.54 6.76 -0.28
CA ASP A 131 2.02 8.10 0.03
C ASP A 131 3.03 9.20 -0.27
N ARG A 132 4.32 9.00 0.05
CA ARG A 132 5.37 9.96 -0.26
C ARG A 132 5.44 10.24 -1.76
N GLU A 133 5.38 9.18 -2.58
CA GLU A 133 5.36 9.30 -4.04
C GLU A 133 4.10 10.01 -4.55
N LEU A 134 2.93 9.69 -4.00
CA LEU A 134 1.67 10.35 -4.33
C LEU A 134 1.70 11.85 -4.03
N TYR A 135 2.23 12.24 -2.87
CA TYR A 135 2.38 13.66 -2.54
C TYR A 135 3.34 14.39 -3.49
N ALA A 136 4.37 13.71 -3.99
CA ALA A 136 5.30 14.28 -4.97
C ALA A 136 4.67 14.41 -6.37
N MET A 137 3.73 13.53 -6.72
CA MET A 137 2.95 13.60 -7.95
C MET A 137 1.86 14.67 -7.90
N ALA A 138 1.23 14.85 -6.75
CA ALA A 138 0.23 15.88 -6.53
C ALA A 138 0.87 17.28 -6.59
N GLU A 139 0.08 18.33 -6.85
CA GLU A 139 0.52 19.73 -6.93
C GLU A 139 1.20 20.29 -5.64
N TYR A 140 1.48 19.45 -4.64
CA TYR A 140 2.08 19.84 -3.37
C TYR A 140 3.59 20.14 -3.44
N HIS A 141 4.26 19.89 -4.56
CA HIS A 141 5.69 20.17 -4.82
C HIS A 141 6.69 19.46 -3.86
N ALA A 142 6.23 18.91 -2.73
CA ALA A 142 6.99 18.09 -1.79
C ALA A 142 6.04 17.31 -0.85
N SER A 143 6.48 16.13 -0.41
CA SER A 143 5.80 15.36 0.63
C SER A 143 5.89 16.06 1.99
N PRO A 144 4.91 15.90 2.89
CA PRO A 144 4.98 16.49 4.23
C PRO A 144 6.26 16.06 4.97
N ASP A 145 6.91 17.02 5.65
CA ASP A 145 8.14 16.76 6.41
C ASP A 145 7.99 15.61 7.41
N PHE A 146 6.81 15.49 8.03
CA PHE A 146 6.53 14.44 9.02
C PHE A 146 6.49 13.05 8.40
N LEU A 147 5.92 12.92 7.20
CA LEU A 147 5.86 11.65 6.49
C LEU A 147 7.28 11.24 6.10
N THR A 148 8.03 12.18 5.53
CA THR A 148 9.42 11.97 5.12
C THR A 148 10.32 11.57 6.28
N SER A 149 10.24 12.29 7.42
CA SER A 149 11.07 12.00 8.59
C SER A 149 10.68 10.68 9.25
N THR A 150 9.39 10.41 9.41
CA THR A 150 8.91 9.15 10.01
C THR A 150 9.32 7.97 9.14
N LEU A 151 9.09 8.04 7.83
CA LEU A 151 9.48 6.98 6.91
C LEU A 151 11.00 6.72 6.97
N SER A 152 11.82 7.76 6.95
CA SER A 152 13.28 7.62 7.06
C SER A 152 13.70 6.93 8.37
N THR A 153 13.02 7.25 9.49
CA THR A 153 13.24 6.57 10.77
C THR A 153 12.85 5.10 10.69
N LEU A 154 11.70 4.76 10.13
CA LEU A 154 11.23 3.38 10.04
C LEU A 154 12.09 2.53 9.08
N GLU A 155 12.54 3.09 7.96
CA GLU A 155 13.47 2.41 7.04
C GLU A 155 14.80 2.07 7.75
N LYS A 156 15.33 3.02 8.53
CA LYS A 156 16.53 2.79 9.34
C LYS A 156 16.31 1.69 10.38
N LEU A 157 15.19 1.74 11.11
CA LEU A 157 14.87 0.74 12.13
C LEU A 157 14.65 -0.65 11.53
N LEU A 158 14.04 -0.75 10.35
CA LEU A 158 13.88 -2.02 9.65
C LEU A 158 15.25 -2.62 9.28
N GLN A 159 16.19 -1.79 8.81
CA GLN A 159 17.56 -2.24 8.55
C GLN A 159 18.26 -2.70 9.84
N GLU A 160 18.18 -1.92 10.91
CA GLU A 160 18.78 -2.27 12.21
C GLU A 160 18.21 -3.57 12.78
N ILE A 161 16.91 -3.81 12.62
CA ILE A 161 16.26 -5.08 12.99
C ILE A 161 16.80 -6.24 12.16
N MET A 162 16.94 -6.07 10.84
CA MET A 162 17.49 -7.11 9.97
C MET A 162 18.94 -7.47 10.36
N GLU A 163 19.77 -6.47 10.64
CA GLU A 163 21.14 -6.66 11.10
C GLU A 163 21.19 -7.37 12.47
N ALA A 164 20.31 -7.02 13.41
CA ALA A 164 20.22 -7.68 14.70
C ALA A 164 19.78 -9.15 14.57
N VAL A 165 18.82 -9.45 13.68
CA VAL A 165 18.39 -10.82 13.36
C VAL A 165 19.55 -11.64 12.79
N GLU A 166 20.32 -11.10 11.85
CA GLU A 166 21.49 -11.77 11.28
C GLU A 166 22.53 -12.13 12.35
N ASN A 167 22.69 -11.25 13.35
CA ASN A 167 23.59 -11.45 14.48
C ASN A 167 22.99 -12.31 15.62
N ASN A 168 21.75 -12.81 15.48
CA ASN A 168 20.98 -13.51 16.52
C ASN A 168 20.80 -12.67 17.81
N ASP A 169 20.83 -11.35 17.70
CA ASP A 169 20.63 -10.41 18.81
C ASP A 169 19.13 -10.11 19.00
N PHE A 170 18.39 -11.10 19.49
CA PHE A 170 16.94 -10.97 19.69
C PHE A 170 16.57 -10.05 20.86
N THR A 171 17.49 -9.82 21.81
CA THR A 171 17.35 -8.77 22.82
C THR A 171 17.38 -7.40 22.16
N GLY A 172 18.34 -7.15 21.25
CA GLY A 172 18.40 -5.93 20.47
C GLY A 172 17.18 -5.73 19.57
N VAL A 173 16.69 -6.79 18.91
CA VAL A 173 15.43 -6.74 18.14
C VAL A 173 14.25 -6.34 19.04
N SER A 174 14.14 -6.95 20.22
CA SER A 174 13.08 -6.61 21.20
C SER A 174 13.13 -5.12 21.58
N ASP A 175 14.32 -4.61 21.90
CA ASP A 175 14.50 -3.22 22.30
C ASP A 175 14.15 -2.25 21.16
N LEU A 176 14.59 -2.54 19.93
CA LEU A 176 14.24 -1.75 18.74
C LEU A 176 12.72 -1.71 18.51
N LEU A 177 12.04 -2.85 18.62
CA LEU A 177 10.59 -2.93 18.46
C LEU A 177 9.85 -2.13 19.54
N GLN A 178 10.20 -2.37 20.80
CA GLN A 178 9.49 -1.83 21.95
C GLN A 178 9.71 -0.33 22.14
N TYR A 179 10.95 0.14 21.98
CA TYR A 179 11.34 1.50 22.35
C TYR A 179 11.53 2.45 21.17
N GLU A 180 11.60 1.93 19.92
CA GLU A 180 11.80 2.78 18.75
C GLU A 180 10.68 2.62 17.72
N VAL A 181 10.40 1.41 17.24
CA VAL A 181 9.37 1.17 16.20
C VAL A 181 7.98 1.51 16.72
N VAL A 182 7.56 0.93 17.84
CA VAL A 182 6.22 1.17 18.39
C VAL A 182 6.00 2.66 18.70
N PRO A 183 6.92 3.37 19.38
CA PRO A 183 6.77 4.81 19.60
C PRO A 183 6.73 5.64 18.32
N ALA A 184 7.51 5.31 17.28
CA ALA A 184 7.47 6.02 16.00
C ALA A 184 6.11 5.86 15.30
N LEU A 185 5.57 4.64 15.28
CA LEU A 185 4.26 4.35 14.68
C LEU A 185 3.09 4.99 15.46
N GLN A 186 3.15 5.02 16.79
CA GLN A 186 2.16 5.71 17.61
C GLN A 186 2.19 7.23 17.39
N GLN A 187 3.38 7.82 17.21
CA GLN A 187 3.49 9.24 16.88
C GLN A 187 2.85 9.56 15.52
N PHE A 188 3.08 8.72 14.51
CA PHE A 188 2.43 8.81 13.21
C PHE A 188 0.91 8.74 13.33
N GLN A 189 0.38 7.68 13.97
CA GLN A 189 -1.05 7.46 14.12
C GLN A 189 -1.75 8.60 14.88
N ASN A 190 -1.13 9.12 15.95
CA ASN A 190 -1.69 10.24 16.71
C ASN A 190 -1.77 11.52 15.86
N ARG A 191 -0.80 11.73 14.98
CA ARG A 191 -0.78 12.90 14.10
C ARG A 191 -1.87 12.82 13.05
N ASN A 192 -2.04 11.67 12.39
CA ASN A 192 -3.09 11.46 11.39
C ASN A 192 -4.48 11.73 11.95
N LYS A 193 -4.76 11.21 13.16
CA LYS A 193 -6.00 11.46 13.90
C LYS A 193 -6.23 12.93 14.24
N MET A 194 -5.17 13.71 14.50
CA MET A 194 -5.27 15.14 14.80
C MET A 194 -5.46 16.02 13.56
N SER A 195 -4.99 15.60 12.38
CA SER A 195 -5.17 16.33 11.12
C SER A 195 -6.60 16.29 10.57
N GLY A 196 -7.52 15.51 11.16
CA GLY A 196 -8.90 15.38 10.69
C GLY A 196 -9.00 14.76 9.30
N LEU A 197 -8.02 13.94 8.91
CA LEU A 197 -7.99 13.16 7.68
C LEU A 197 -8.63 11.77 7.84
N SER A 198 -9.20 11.49 9.02
CA SER A 198 -10.01 10.29 9.33
C SER A 198 -11.50 10.57 9.28
#